data_AF-A0A8J5CY92-F1
#
_entry.id   AF-A0A8J5CY92-F1
#
_cell.length_a   1.000
_cell.length_b   1.000
_cell.length_c   1.000
_cell.angle_alpha   90.00
_cell.angle_beta   90.00
_cell.angle_gamma   90.00
#
_symmetry.space_group_name_H-M   'P 1'
#
loop_
_entity.id
_entity.type
_entity.pdbx_description
1 polymer ?
#
loop_
_entity_poly.entity_id
_entity_poly.type
_entity_poly.pdbx_seq_one_letter_code
_entity_poly.pdbx_strand_id
1 'polypeptide(L)'
;MVQGACIRIERALEKPLVWLACRHHILEVVLKDVFEACMGPSSGPNIALFKRLQNRWPIVDQNRPQPLTPTALSSDEEAHRHEMLGHLKRLLDCGNHPREDYKEIILLSMAYLGGGVPTSFRAPGAYHMARWMAKATYAVKIMLFHDQLEMSRRELAGIRRVAFFVTMVYPKYWNEAMIPAYAAKNDLGFITDVKRICDDGVASVAERAMRRHLWYLSENLIGLAIFDDHISPEQKAEMVEGMKRPSTTRNPRRPESKTPINLNRPLSAFCSVRLMQVLKSLLGGQQPTFLELSPET
;
A
#
# COMPACT_ATOMS: atom_id res chain seq x y z
N MET A 1 29.35 -11.58 8.75
CA MET A 1 27.91 -11.31 8.96
C MET A 1 27.67 -9.81 8.80
N VAL A 2 27.12 -9.36 7.68
CA VAL A 2 26.91 -7.92 7.44
C VAL A 2 25.80 -7.43 8.38
N GLN A 3 26.17 -6.72 9.45
CA GLN A 3 25.19 -6.02 10.28
C GLN A 3 24.51 -4.93 9.44
N GLY A 4 23.18 -4.87 9.52
CA GLY A 4 22.37 -3.88 8.78
C GLY A 4 22.72 -2.45 9.15
N ALA A 5 22.50 -1.51 8.23
CA ALA A 5 22.90 -0.10 8.36
C ALA A 5 22.43 0.55 9.67
N CYS A 6 21.17 0.35 10.06
CA CYS A 6 20.63 0.95 11.29
C CYS A 6 21.39 0.51 12.56
N ILE A 7 21.83 -0.75 12.66
CA ILE A 7 22.63 -1.23 13.80
C ILE A 7 23.98 -0.51 13.86
N ARG A 8 24.60 -0.28 12.71
CA ARG A 8 25.88 0.42 12.64
C ARG A 8 25.72 1.89 13.04
N ILE A 9 24.64 2.54 12.61
CA ILE A 9 24.34 3.93 12.97
C ILE A 9 24.07 4.03 14.47
N GLU A 10 23.24 3.15 15.05
CA GLU A 10 22.99 3.13 16.51
C GLU A 10 24.28 2.97 17.33
N ARG A 11 25.17 2.07 16.88
CA ARG A 11 26.48 1.88 17.52
C ARG A 11 27.37 3.11 17.42
N ALA A 12 27.41 3.74 16.25
CA ALA A 12 28.22 4.94 16.03
C ALA A 12 27.70 6.16 16.80
N LEU A 13 26.38 6.25 16.99
CA LEU A 13 25.74 7.33 17.73
C LEU A 13 25.64 7.04 19.24
N GLU A 14 25.92 5.81 19.67
CA GLU A 14 25.72 5.30 21.03
C GLU A 14 24.30 5.60 21.58
N LYS A 15 23.32 5.63 20.67
CA LYS A 15 21.94 6.00 20.96
C LYS A 15 20.96 5.03 20.30
N PRO A 16 19.87 4.67 20.99
CA PRO A 16 18.79 3.89 20.37
C PRO A 16 18.10 4.74 19.29
N LEU A 17 17.80 4.14 18.14
CA LEU A 17 17.04 4.79 17.08
C LEU A 17 15.64 4.18 16.97
N VAL A 18 14.70 4.96 16.43
CA VAL A 18 13.39 4.45 16.03
C VAL A 18 13.49 3.94 14.59
N TRP A 19 13.17 2.67 14.40
CA TRP A 19 13.33 2.00 13.11
C TRP A 19 12.04 2.09 12.28
N LEU A 20 12.01 2.99 11.31
CA LEU A 20 10.88 3.12 10.39
C LEU A 20 11.08 2.24 9.17
N ALA A 21 10.19 1.26 8.98
CA ALA A 21 10.18 0.45 7.76
C ALA A 21 9.65 1.26 6.58
N CYS A 22 10.28 1.12 5.41
CA CYS A 22 9.83 1.79 4.20
C CYS A 22 8.49 1.21 3.73
N ARG A 23 7.41 2.00 3.80
CA ARG A 23 6.06 1.58 3.38
C ARG A 23 5.94 1.33 1.88
N HIS A 24 6.62 2.11 1.05
CA HIS A 24 6.69 1.85 -0.39
C HIS A 24 7.28 0.47 -0.66
N HIS A 25 8.39 0.13 -0.01
CA HIS A 25 8.99 -1.20 -0.14
C HIS A 25 8.02 -2.33 0.23
N ILE A 26 7.21 -2.15 1.28
CA ILE A 26 6.18 -3.13 1.66
C ILE A 26 5.17 -3.32 0.52
N LEU A 27 4.65 -2.23 -0.04
CA LEU A 27 3.69 -2.28 -1.15
C LEU A 27 4.31 -2.85 -2.43
N GLU A 28 5.59 -2.57 -2.70
CA GLU A 28 6.34 -3.18 -3.81
C GLU A 28 6.42 -4.71 -3.68
N VAL A 29 6.69 -5.21 -2.47
CA VAL A 29 6.71 -6.65 -2.17
C VAL A 29 5.33 -7.26 -2.38
N VAL A 30 4.26 -6.61 -1.93
CA VAL A 30 2.89 -7.09 -2.13
C VAL A 30 2.55 -7.15 -3.61
N LEU A 31 2.81 -6.08 -4.37
CA LEU A 31 2.56 -6.03 -5.81
C LEU A 31 3.36 -7.11 -6.55
N LYS A 32 4.62 -7.34 -6.16
CA LYS A 32 5.44 -8.41 -6.73
C LYS A 32 4.78 -9.78 -6.50
N ASP A 33 4.42 -10.10 -5.27
CA ASP A 33 3.83 -11.41 -4.93
C ASP A 33 2.48 -11.61 -5.64
N VAL A 34 1.62 -10.58 -5.68
CA VAL A 34 0.35 -10.63 -6.43
C VAL A 34 0.59 -10.83 -7.92
N PHE A 35 1.56 -10.11 -8.51
CA PHE A 35 1.90 -10.26 -9.92
C PHE A 35 2.38 -11.67 -10.24
N GLU A 36 3.31 -12.22 -9.44
CA GLU A 36 3.83 -13.57 -9.63
C GLU A 36 2.75 -14.64 -9.45
N ALA A 37 1.81 -14.44 -8.53
CA ALA A 37 0.68 -15.35 -8.35
C ALA A 37 -0.28 -15.35 -9.55
N CYS A 38 -0.47 -14.21 -10.21
CA CYS A 38 -1.37 -14.10 -11.37
C CYS A 38 -0.70 -14.48 -12.70
N MET A 39 0.56 -14.09 -12.88
CA MET A 39 1.28 -14.20 -14.15
C MET A 39 2.28 -15.35 -14.19
N GLY A 40 2.54 -15.99 -13.05
CA GLY A 40 3.61 -16.96 -12.87
C GLY A 40 4.96 -16.30 -12.54
N PRO A 41 5.93 -17.10 -12.04
CA PRO A 41 7.27 -16.60 -11.76
C PRO A 41 7.95 -16.17 -13.06
N SER A 42 8.66 -15.04 -13.01
CA SER A 42 9.49 -14.59 -14.12
C SER A 42 10.92 -15.10 -13.95
N SER A 43 11.40 -15.92 -14.89
CA SER A 43 12.75 -16.48 -14.89
C SER A 43 13.79 -15.59 -15.59
N GLY A 44 13.41 -14.42 -16.12
CA GLY A 44 14.30 -13.51 -16.84
C GLY A 44 14.11 -12.04 -16.46
N PRO A 45 15.06 -11.16 -16.81
CA PRO A 45 15.02 -9.73 -16.44
C PRO A 45 13.90 -8.96 -17.13
N ASN A 46 13.35 -9.51 -18.21
CA ASN A 46 12.31 -8.88 -19.03
C ASN A 46 11.04 -9.73 -19.07
N ILE A 47 9.91 -9.13 -18.70
CA ILE A 47 8.59 -9.75 -18.82
C ILE A 47 8.15 -9.65 -20.29
N ALA A 48 7.97 -10.80 -20.95
CA ALA A 48 7.69 -10.84 -22.40
C ALA A 48 6.48 -9.98 -22.82
N LEU A 49 5.40 -10.02 -22.04
CA LEU A 49 4.21 -9.21 -22.26
C LEU A 49 4.51 -7.70 -22.21
N PHE A 50 5.41 -7.26 -21.33
CA PHE A 50 5.78 -5.84 -21.22
C PHE A 50 6.59 -5.40 -22.44
N LYS A 51 7.48 -6.27 -22.93
CA LYS A 51 8.21 -6.05 -24.20
C LYS A 51 7.25 -5.95 -25.38
N ARG A 52 6.22 -6.79 -25.45
CA ARG A 52 5.20 -6.73 -26.52
C ARG A 52 4.46 -5.40 -26.50
N LEU A 53 4.03 -4.92 -25.33
CA LEU A 53 3.40 -3.59 -25.22
C LEU A 53 4.36 -2.48 -25.70
N GLN A 54 5.62 -2.49 -25.25
CA GLN A 54 6.59 -1.48 -25.69
C GLN A 54 6.78 -1.44 -27.20
N ASN A 55 6.96 -2.62 -27.81
CA ASN A 55 7.18 -2.72 -29.25
C ASN A 55 5.94 -2.29 -30.05
N ARG A 56 4.74 -2.58 -29.54
CA ARG A 56 3.47 -2.20 -30.17
C ARG A 56 3.09 -0.74 -29.92
N TRP A 57 3.62 -0.10 -28.88
CA TRP A 57 3.22 1.24 -28.43
C TRP A 57 3.14 2.31 -29.54
N PRO A 58 4.08 2.40 -30.51
CA PRO A 58 4.02 3.41 -31.57
C PRO A 58 2.76 3.36 -32.46
N ILE A 59 2.06 2.21 -32.48
CA ILE A 59 0.89 1.97 -33.31
C ILE A 59 -0.35 1.57 -32.48
N VAL A 60 -0.29 1.72 -31.15
CA VAL A 60 -1.48 1.63 -30.30
C VAL A 60 -2.30 2.90 -30.47
N ASP A 61 -3.58 2.74 -30.81
CA ASP A 61 -4.56 3.83 -30.78
C ASP A 61 -4.93 4.15 -29.35
N GLN A 62 -4.31 5.21 -28.82
CA GLN A 62 -4.51 5.69 -27.45
C GLN A 62 -5.89 6.34 -27.23
N ASN A 63 -6.65 6.63 -28.30
CA ASN A 63 -8.01 7.18 -28.21
C ASN A 63 -9.07 6.10 -27.99
N ARG A 64 -8.67 4.82 -28.04
CA ARG A 64 -9.57 3.68 -27.84
C ARG A 64 -9.15 2.82 -26.64
N PRO A 65 -9.13 3.38 -25.41
CA PRO A 65 -8.92 2.58 -24.22
C PRO A 65 -10.15 1.70 -23.92
N GLN A 66 -9.90 0.58 -23.26
CA GLN A 66 -10.88 -0.40 -22.78
C GLN A 66 -11.03 -0.26 -21.26
N PRO A 67 -11.92 0.62 -20.76
CA PRO A 67 -12.19 0.73 -19.34
C PRO A 67 -12.89 -0.52 -18.80
N LEU A 68 -12.83 -0.70 -17.50
CA LEU A 68 -13.58 -1.69 -16.75
C LEU A 68 -15.08 -1.48 -16.97
N THR A 69 -15.75 -2.50 -17.50
CA THR A 69 -17.20 -2.45 -17.74
C THR A 69 -17.95 -2.63 -16.41
N PRO A 70 -18.83 -1.69 -15.99
CA PRO A 70 -19.53 -1.79 -14.70
C PRO A 70 -20.42 -3.03 -14.56
N THR A 71 -20.95 -3.56 -15.66
CA THR A 71 -21.78 -4.78 -15.65
C THR A 71 -21.01 -6.05 -15.25
N ALA A 72 -19.68 -5.97 -15.16
CA ALA A 72 -18.84 -7.06 -14.66
C ALA A 72 -18.60 -7.01 -13.14
N LEU A 73 -19.12 -5.99 -12.45
CA LEU A 73 -18.92 -5.77 -11.02
C LEU A 73 -20.16 -6.15 -10.21
N SER A 74 -19.94 -6.72 -9.04
CA SER A 74 -20.94 -6.81 -7.99
C SER A 74 -21.30 -5.42 -7.46
N SER A 75 -22.43 -5.32 -6.76
CA SER A 75 -22.86 -4.05 -6.14
C SER A 75 -21.82 -3.47 -5.17
N ASP A 76 -21.09 -4.34 -4.46
CA ASP A 76 -20.06 -3.92 -3.51
C ASP A 76 -18.81 -3.39 -4.21
N GLU A 77 -18.35 -4.08 -5.26
CA GLU A 77 -17.24 -3.62 -6.10
C GLU A 77 -17.58 -2.31 -6.81
N GLU A 78 -18.82 -2.13 -7.25
CA GLU A 78 -19.27 -0.90 -7.90
C GLU A 78 -19.33 0.27 -6.92
N ALA A 79 -19.82 0.05 -5.69
CA ALA A 79 -19.77 1.08 -4.63
C ALA A 79 -18.32 1.48 -4.32
N HIS A 80 -17.44 0.50 -4.14
CA HIS A 80 -16.01 0.74 -3.90
C HIS A 80 -15.32 1.44 -5.08
N ARG A 81 -15.72 1.13 -6.32
CA ARG A 81 -15.21 1.82 -7.53
C ARG A 81 -15.50 3.33 -7.45
N HIS A 82 -16.71 3.72 -7.04
CA HIS A 82 -17.07 5.12 -6.88
C HIS A 82 -16.28 5.80 -5.75
N GLU A 83 -16.12 5.13 -4.61
CA GLU A 83 -15.29 5.60 -3.49
C GLU A 83 -13.83 5.82 -3.93
N MET A 84 -13.27 4.84 -4.64
CA MET A 84 -11.91 4.91 -5.16
C MET A 84 -11.76 6.05 -6.17
N LEU A 85 -12.69 6.22 -7.12
CA LEU A 85 -12.66 7.36 -8.05
C LEU A 85 -12.70 8.71 -7.33
N GLY A 86 -13.55 8.85 -6.31
CA GLY A 86 -13.59 10.05 -5.48
C GLY A 86 -12.26 10.30 -4.75
N HIS A 87 -11.64 9.24 -4.24
CA HIS A 87 -10.33 9.33 -3.58
C HIS A 87 -9.22 9.70 -4.57
N LEU A 88 -9.14 9.04 -5.72
CA LEU A 88 -8.16 9.33 -6.78
C LEU A 88 -8.27 10.78 -7.28
N LYS A 89 -9.50 11.28 -7.44
CA LYS A 89 -9.73 12.68 -7.81
C LYS A 89 -9.18 13.65 -6.76
N ARG A 90 -9.45 13.41 -5.46
CA ARG A 90 -8.87 14.22 -4.38
C ARG A 90 -7.35 14.19 -4.36
N LEU A 91 -6.74 13.03 -4.59
CA LEU A 91 -5.28 12.90 -4.70
C LEU A 91 -4.73 13.67 -5.90
N LEU A 92 -5.43 13.67 -7.03
CA LEU A 92 -5.00 14.43 -8.21
C LEU A 92 -5.12 15.94 -7.98
N ASP A 93 -6.22 16.38 -7.37
CA ASP A 93 -6.52 17.78 -7.08
C ASP A 93 -5.58 18.37 -6.02
N CYS A 94 -5.06 17.56 -5.08
CA CYS A 94 -4.09 18.04 -4.09
C CYS A 94 -2.72 18.38 -4.69
N GLY A 95 -2.41 17.89 -5.90
CA GLY A 95 -1.21 18.22 -6.66
C GLY A 95 0.12 17.73 -6.07
N ASN A 96 0.11 17.13 -4.88
CA ASN A 96 1.31 16.68 -4.19
C ASN A 96 1.72 15.27 -4.64
N HIS A 97 2.43 15.20 -5.76
CA HIS A 97 2.98 13.95 -6.28
C HIS A 97 4.51 14.01 -6.24
N PRO A 98 5.16 13.37 -5.25
CA PRO A 98 6.62 13.42 -5.10
C PRO A 98 7.38 12.91 -6.32
N ARG A 99 6.74 12.06 -7.12
CA ARG A 99 7.28 11.49 -8.35
C ARG A 99 6.19 11.35 -9.41
N GLU A 100 6.64 11.39 -10.65
CA GLU A 100 5.81 11.32 -11.84
C GLU A 100 5.07 9.98 -12.03
N ASP A 101 5.56 8.88 -11.44
CA ASP A 101 4.91 7.57 -11.47
C ASP A 101 3.68 7.49 -10.54
N TYR A 102 3.59 8.35 -9.52
CA TYR A 102 2.45 8.44 -8.60
C TYR A 102 1.25 9.05 -9.32
N LYS A 103 1.49 10.16 -10.01
CA LYS A 103 0.48 10.79 -10.85
C LYS A 103 0.04 9.86 -11.98
N GLU A 104 0.99 9.16 -12.60
CA GLU A 104 0.69 8.23 -13.69
C GLU A 104 -0.22 7.07 -13.22
N ILE A 105 0.04 6.46 -12.06
CA ILE A 105 -0.82 5.38 -11.58
C ILE A 105 -2.23 5.87 -11.21
N ILE A 106 -2.37 7.11 -10.70
CA ILE A 106 -3.68 7.73 -10.45
C ILE A 106 -4.44 7.88 -11.78
N LEU A 107 -3.82 8.52 -12.78
CA LEU A 107 -4.45 8.77 -14.08
C LEU A 107 -4.83 7.48 -14.81
N LEU A 108 -3.95 6.46 -14.78
CA LEU A 108 -4.23 5.15 -15.35
C LEU A 108 -5.39 4.46 -14.63
N SER A 109 -5.43 4.55 -13.31
CA SER A 109 -6.52 3.98 -12.50
C SER A 109 -7.85 4.68 -12.80
N MET A 110 -7.87 6.00 -12.88
CA MET A 110 -9.07 6.76 -13.27
C MET A 110 -9.55 6.36 -14.67
N ALA A 111 -8.65 6.25 -15.65
CA ALA A 111 -8.99 5.84 -17.01
C ALA A 111 -9.61 4.43 -17.03
N TYR A 112 -8.99 3.49 -16.31
CA TYR A 112 -9.48 2.12 -16.26
C TYR A 112 -10.81 1.99 -15.52
N LEU A 113 -11.00 2.73 -14.42
CA LEU A 113 -12.25 2.69 -13.64
C LEU A 113 -13.38 3.53 -14.24
N GLY A 114 -13.20 4.16 -15.40
CA GLY A 114 -14.22 4.97 -16.06
C GLY A 114 -14.42 6.37 -15.44
N GLY A 115 -13.43 6.87 -14.69
CA GLY A 115 -13.44 8.22 -14.09
C GLY A 115 -12.94 9.33 -15.00
N GLY A 116 -12.71 9.04 -16.29
CA GLY A 116 -12.17 9.96 -17.29
C GLY A 116 -10.82 9.51 -17.84
N VAL A 117 -10.57 9.80 -19.11
CA VAL A 117 -9.34 9.41 -19.83
C VAL A 117 -8.38 10.60 -19.82
N PRO A 118 -7.07 10.40 -19.52
CA PRO A 118 -6.09 11.48 -19.62
C PRO A 118 -5.92 11.94 -21.08
N THR A 119 -5.51 13.19 -21.28
CA THR A 119 -5.26 13.76 -22.63
C THR A 119 -4.27 12.94 -23.46
N SER A 120 -3.33 12.28 -22.80
CA SER A 120 -2.38 11.36 -23.45
C SER A 120 -1.89 10.33 -22.44
N PHE A 121 -1.58 9.12 -22.91
CA PHE A 121 -0.93 8.12 -22.09
C PHE A 121 0.58 8.22 -22.25
N ARG A 122 1.31 8.26 -21.13
CA ARG A 122 2.78 8.23 -21.16
C ARG A 122 3.24 6.92 -21.79
N ALA A 123 4.30 6.97 -22.61
CA ALA A 123 4.90 5.76 -23.16
C ALA A 123 5.39 4.80 -22.04
N PRO A 124 5.29 3.48 -22.23
CA PRO A 124 5.80 2.51 -21.28
C PRO A 124 7.32 2.67 -21.08
N GLY A 125 7.72 3.04 -19.86
CA GLY A 125 9.12 3.28 -19.51
C GLY A 125 9.93 2.01 -19.30
N ALA A 126 11.19 2.13 -18.87
CA ALA A 126 12.01 0.94 -18.59
C ALA A 126 11.39 0.09 -17.45
N TYR A 127 11.39 -1.24 -17.61
CA TYR A 127 10.77 -2.20 -16.69
C TYR A 127 11.76 -3.21 -16.11
N HIS A 128 13.05 -2.85 -16.02
CA HIS A 128 14.02 -3.66 -15.29
C HIS A 128 13.54 -3.92 -13.85
N MET A 129 13.90 -5.06 -13.28
CA MET A 129 13.36 -5.56 -12.00
C MET A 129 13.37 -4.57 -10.83
N ALA A 130 14.28 -3.58 -10.83
CA ALA A 130 14.38 -2.55 -9.79
C ALA A 130 13.37 -1.38 -9.94
N ARG A 131 12.59 -1.29 -11.03
CA ARG A 131 11.52 -0.30 -11.22
C ARG A 131 10.17 -0.91 -10.87
N TRP A 132 9.89 -0.96 -9.59
CA TRP A 132 8.75 -1.69 -9.03
C TRP A 132 7.39 -1.17 -9.50
N MET A 133 7.26 0.13 -9.74
CA MET A 133 6.05 0.73 -10.31
C MET A 133 5.75 0.33 -11.75
N ALA A 134 6.72 -0.26 -12.46
CA ALA A 134 6.50 -0.79 -13.80
C ALA A 134 5.42 -1.88 -13.78
N LYS A 135 5.39 -2.79 -12.79
CA LYS A 135 4.38 -3.87 -12.77
C LYS A 135 2.95 -3.34 -12.74
N ALA A 136 2.70 -2.31 -11.92
CA ALA A 136 1.39 -1.68 -11.80
C ALA A 136 1.03 -0.89 -13.07
N THR A 137 1.89 0.03 -13.49
CA THR A 137 1.63 0.88 -14.67
C THR A 137 1.48 0.06 -15.96
N TYR A 138 2.30 -0.97 -16.15
CA TYR A 138 2.16 -1.88 -17.29
C TYR A 138 0.88 -2.70 -17.22
N ALA A 139 0.53 -3.28 -16.07
CA ALA A 139 -0.69 -4.09 -15.96
C ALA A 139 -1.93 -3.30 -16.37
N VAL A 140 -2.05 -2.04 -15.91
CA VAL A 140 -3.17 -1.19 -16.26
C VAL A 140 -3.13 -0.79 -17.73
N LYS A 141 -1.97 -0.38 -18.29
CA LYS A 141 -1.85 -0.07 -19.72
C LYS A 141 -2.18 -1.26 -20.62
N ILE A 142 -1.71 -2.45 -20.27
CA ILE A 142 -2.01 -3.68 -21.02
C ILE A 142 -3.52 -3.90 -21.03
N MET A 143 -4.20 -3.77 -19.88
CA MET A 143 -5.65 -3.94 -19.81
C MET A 143 -6.41 -2.87 -20.58
N LEU A 144 -5.98 -1.61 -20.53
CA LEU A 144 -6.57 -0.52 -21.29
C LEU A 144 -6.46 -0.73 -22.81
N PHE A 145 -5.45 -1.44 -23.30
CA PHE A 145 -5.23 -1.63 -24.74
C PHE A 145 -5.19 -3.11 -25.16
N HIS A 146 -5.82 -3.98 -24.36
CA HIS A 146 -5.69 -5.43 -24.55
C HIS A 146 -6.27 -5.93 -25.87
N ASP A 147 -7.27 -5.25 -26.44
CA ASP A 147 -7.85 -5.56 -27.75
C ASP A 147 -6.93 -5.21 -28.92
N GLN A 148 -5.87 -4.42 -28.66
CA GLN A 148 -4.84 -4.04 -29.63
C GLN A 148 -3.54 -4.84 -29.45
N LEU A 149 -3.53 -5.85 -28.56
CA LEU A 149 -2.38 -6.67 -28.22
C LEU A 149 -2.65 -8.15 -28.44
N GLU A 150 -1.64 -8.86 -28.95
CA GLU A 150 -1.67 -10.32 -29.00
C GLU A 150 -1.39 -10.91 -27.61
N MET A 151 -2.40 -11.60 -27.08
CA MET A 151 -2.37 -12.19 -25.76
C MET A 151 -3.04 -13.57 -25.74
N SER A 152 -2.42 -14.50 -25.03
CA SER A 152 -3.10 -15.76 -24.69
C SER A 152 -4.23 -15.51 -23.68
N ARG A 153 -5.22 -16.42 -23.66
CA ARG A 153 -6.30 -16.39 -22.66
C ARG A 153 -5.77 -16.36 -21.22
N ARG A 154 -4.66 -17.07 -20.96
CA ARG A 154 -4.00 -17.12 -19.65
C ARG A 154 -3.38 -15.78 -19.26
N GLU A 155 -2.66 -15.14 -20.18
CA GLU A 155 -2.07 -13.81 -19.92
C GLU A 155 -3.14 -12.76 -19.69
N LEU A 156 -4.22 -12.78 -20.48
CA LEU A 156 -5.33 -11.84 -20.33
C LEU A 156 -6.03 -12.03 -18.97
N ALA A 157 -6.31 -13.28 -18.58
CA ALA A 157 -6.91 -13.57 -17.28
C ALA A 157 -6.02 -13.13 -16.11
N GLY A 158 -4.72 -13.40 -16.19
CA GLY A 158 -3.75 -13.03 -15.15
C GLY A 158 -3.60 -11.51 -15.02
N ILE A 159 -3.39 -10.80 -16.14
CA ILE A 159 -3.15 -9.35 -16.10
C ILE A 159 -4.41 -8.59 -15.69
N ARG A 160 -5.61 -9.10 -16.03
CA ARG A 160 -6.89 -8.53 -15.58
C ARG A 160 -6.97 -8.51 -14.06
N ARG A 161 -6.62 -9.62 -13.39
CA ARG A 161 -6.60 -9.71 -11.92
C ARG A 161 -5.61 -8.73 -11.30
N VAL A 162 -4.41 -8.62 -11.89
CA VAL A 162 -3.40 -7.65 -11.43
C VAL A 162 -3.88 -6.21 -11.61
N ALA A 163 -4.38 -5.85 -12.80
CA ALA A 163 -4.85 -4.50 -13.08
C ALA A 163 -6.02 -4.13 -12.15
N PHE A 164 -6.96 -5.03 -11.94
CA PHE A 164 -8.07 -4.83 -11.03
C PHE A 164 -7.61 -4.53 -9.60
N PHE A 165 -6.71 -5.33 -9.03
CA PHE A 165 -6.08 -5.05 -7.73
C PHE A 165 -5.34 -3.69 -7.71
N VAL A 166 -4.58 -3.42 -8.77
CA VAL A 166 -3.78 -2.20 -8.91
C VAL A 166 -4.63 -0.95 -9.02
N THR A 167 -5.84 -1.01 -9.58
CA THR A 167 -6.69 0.18 -9.74
C THR A 167 -7.70 0.32 -8.61
N MET A 168 -8.21 -0.79 -8.07
CA MET A 168 -9.26 -0.80 -7.05
C MET A 168 -8.72 -0.64 -5.62
N VAL A 169 -7.44 -0.92 -5.37
CA VAL A 169 -6.89 -0.90 -4.00
C VAL A 169 -5.56 -0.15 -3.93
N TYR A 170 -4.58 -0.57 -4.70
CA TYR A 170 -3.18 -0.15 -4.57
C TYR A 170 -2.90 1.37 -4.54
N PRO A 171 -3.52 2.25 -5.36
CA PRO A 171 -3.04 3.63 -5.52
C PRO A 171 -3.26 4.49 -4.28
N LYS A 172 -4.37 4.27 -3.55
CA LYS A 172 -4.67 4.90 -2.26
C LYS A 172 -3.50 4.70 -1.29
N TYR A 173 -3.16 3.45 -1.03
CA TYR A 173 -2.12 3.08 -0.08
C TYR A 173 -0.71 3.47 -0.54
N TRP A 174 -0.46 3.43 -1.85
CA TRP A 174 0.80 3.86 -2.42
C TRP A 174 1.04 5.35 -2.23
N ASN A 175 0.05 6.20 -2.50
CA ASN A 175 0.21 7.64 -2.35
C ASN A 175 0.35 8.05 -0.87
N GLU A 176 -0.34 7.37 0.04
CA GLU A 176 -0.27 7.63 1.48
C GLU A 176 0.91 6.96 2.19
N ALA A 177 1.72 6.16 1.48
CA ALA A 177 2.86 5.42 2.08
C ALA A 177 3.97 6.34 2.60
N MET A 178 4.04 7.58 2.11
CA MET A 178 4.99 8.58 2.61
C MET A 178 4.62 9.18 3.97
N ILE A 179 3.38 9.01 4.45
CA ILE A 179 2.87 9.61 5.69
C ILE A 179 2.91 8.54 6.79
N PRO A 180 3.87 8.58 7.73
CA PRO A 180 4.04 7.53 8.74
C PRO A 180 2.86 7.45 9.72
N ALA A 181 2.21 8.58 10.01
CA ALA A 181 1.04 8.62 10.88
C ALA A 181 -0.08 7.69 10.38
N TYR A 182 -0.30 7.66 9.06
CA TYR A 182 -1.37 6.87 8.45
C TYR A 182 -1.06 5.36 8.42
N ALA A 183 0.17 4.96 8.77
CA ALA A 183 0.66 3.61 8.54
C ALA A 183 -0.17 2.52 9.18
N ALA A 184 -0.47 2.65 10.47
CA ALA A 184 -1.15 1.60 11.20
C ALA A 184 -2.59 1.39 10.68
N LYS A 185 -3.31 2.48 10.45
CA LYS A 185 -4.67 2.44 9.88
C LYS A 185 -4.63 1.89 8.45
N ASN A 186 -3.66 2.32 7.65
CA ASN A 186 -3.52 1.87 6.26
C ASN A 186 -3.11 0.40 6.12
N ASP A 187 -2.25 -0.11 6.99
CA ASP A 187 -1.86 -1.52 6.97
C ASP A 187 -3.09 -2.43 7.22
N LEU A 188 -3.97 -2.04 8.16
CA LEU A 188 -5.22 -2.75 8.43
C LEU A 188 -6.24 -2.55 7.31
N GLY A 189 -6.44 -1.30 6.89
CA GLY A 189 -7.37 -0.93 5.82
C GLY A 189 -7.02 -1.63 4.51
N PHE A 190 -5.74 -1.73 4.15
CA PHE A 190 -5.30 -2.40 2.94
C PHE A 190 -5.76 -3.86 2.93
N ILE A 191 -5.60 -4.57 4.05
CA ILE A 191 -5.98 -5.99 4.13
C ILE A 191 -7.50 -6.13 4.05
N THR A 192 -8.25 -5.21 4.65
CA THR A 192 -9.72 -5.16 4.53
C THR A 192 -10.15 -4.92 3.09
N ASP A 193 -9.61 -3.90 2.42
CA ASP A 193 -9.97 -3.53 1.05
C ASP A 193 -9.63 -4.67 0.08
N VAL A 194 -8.46 -5.31 0.19
CA VAL A 194 -8.13 -6.44 -0.69
C VAL A 194 -9.07 -7.63 -0.46
N LYS A 195 -9.41 -7.98 0.78
CA LYS A 195 -10.34 -9.09 1.08
C LYS A 195 -11.77 -8.83 0.61
N ARG A 196 -12.19 -7.57 0.66
CA ARG A 196 -13.52 -7.15 0.24
C ARG A 196 -13.65 -7.18 -1.27
N ILE A 197 -12.61 -6.72 -1.99
CA ILE A 197 -12.71 -6.36 -3.40
C ILE A 197 -12.06 -7.38 -4.33
N CYS A 198 -10.94 -7.98 -3.95
CA CYS A 198 -10.21 -8.88 -4.84
C CYS A 198 -10.65 -10.34 -4.67
N ASP A 199 -10.39 -11.16 -5.68
CA ASP A 199 -10.59 -12.61 -5.57
C ASP A 199 -9.70 -13.24 -4.48
N ASP A 200 -10.14 -14.38 -3.93
CA ASP A 200 -9.48 -15.09 -2.83
C ASP A 200 -7.99 -15.35 -3.07
N GLY A 201 -7.60 -15.63 -4.32
CA GLY A 201 -6.22 -15.91 -4.68
C GLY A 201 -5.35 -14.66 -4.53
N VAL A 202 -5.80 -13.52 -5.05
CA VAL A 202 -5.10 -12.23 -4.88
C VAL A 202 -5.11 -11.80 -3.42
N ALA A 203 -6.25 -11.91 -2.75
CA ALA A 203 -6.40 -11.50 -1.36
C ALA A 203 -5.50 -12.28 -0.40
N SER A 204 -5.47 -13.60 -0.53
CA SER A 204 -4.61 -14.47 0.28
C SER A 204 -3.12 -14.15 0.10
N VAL A 205 -2.69 -13.91 -1.14
CA VAL A 205 -1.29 -13.59 -1.44
C VAL A 205 -0.91 -12.21 -0.89
N ALA A 206 -1.74 -11.20 -1.12
CA ALA A 206 -1.50 -9.85 -0.64
C ALA A 206 -1.51 -9.77 0.89
N GLU A 207 -2.48 -10.40 1.55
CA GLU A 207 -2.56 -10.48 3.02
C GLU A 207 -1.32 -11.17 3.58
N ARG A 208 -0.93 -12.32 3.03
CA ARG A 208 0.27 -13.06 3.48
C ARG A 208 1.52 -12.21 3.33
N ALA A 209 1.65 -11.44 2.24
CA ALA A 209 2.74 -10.50 2.08
C ALA A 209 2.71 -9.41 3.16
N MET A 210 1.57 -8.73 3.33
CA MET A 210 1.40 -7.67 4.33
C MET A 210 1.62 -8.12 5.77
N ARG A 211 1.18 -9.33 6.14
CA ARG A 211 1.40 -9.90 7.49
C ARG A 211 2.87 -10.03 7.85
N ARG A 212 3.74 -10.20 6.84
CA ARG A 212 5.19 -10.18 7.03
C ARG A 212 5.76 -8.77 7.13
N HIS A 213 4.94 -7.71 7.14
CA HIS A 213 5.31 -6.30 7.01
C HIS A 213 4.59 -5.30 7.96
N LEU A 214 3.87 -5.78 9.00
CA LEU A 214 3.09 -4.95 9.95
C LEU A 214 3.91 -4.18 11.02
N TRP A 215 4.98 -3.47 10.66
CA TRP A 215 5.91 -2.88 11.65
C TRP A 215 5.23 -1.76 12.43
N TYR A 216 4.35 -1.01 11.78
CA TYR A 216 3.64 0.12 12.35
C TYR A 216 2.53 -0.28 13.34
N LEU A 217 2.23 -1.58 13.44
CA LEU A 217 1.41 -2.15 14.50
C LEU A 217 2.24 -2.64 15.70
N SER A 218 3.57 -2.48 15.69
CA SER A 218 4.39 -2.80 16.85
C SER A 218 4.16 -1.80 17.98
N GLU A 219 4.39 -2.25 19.21
CA GLU A 219 4.31 -1.42 20.42
C GLU A 219 5.19 -0.16 20.36
N ASN A 220 6.24 -0.14 19.51
CA ASN A 220 7.14 1.01 19.38
C ASN A 220 6.65 2.03 18.34
N LEU A 221 5.90 1.61 17.32
CA LEU A 221 5.54 2.46 16.17
C LEU A 221 4.06 2.82 16.11
N ILE A 222 3.19 2.07 16.79
CA ILE A 222 1.75 2.32 16.79
C ILE A 222 1.38 3.73 17.26
N GLY A 223 2.20 4.35 18.11
CA GLY A 223 1.98 5.73 18.56
C GLY A 223 2.05 6.79 17.46
N LEU A 224 2.65 6.49 16.30
CA LEU A 224 2.59 7.41 15.14
C LEU A 224 1.15 7.65 14.70
N ALA A 225 0.25 6.68 14.87
CA ALA A 225 -1.14 6.80 14.50
C ALA A 225 -1.92 7.79 15.38
N ILE A 226 -1.38 8.24 16.52
CA ILE A 226 -1.99 9.30 17.33
C ILE A 226 -2.06 10.62 16.52
N PHE A 227 -1.13 10.81 15.59
CA PHE A 227 -1.07 11.99 14.70
C PHE A 227 -1.84 11.80 13.39
N ASP A 228 -2.58 10.69 13.22
CA ASP A 228 -3.45 10.48 12.06
C ASP A 228 -4.75 11.27 12.25
N ASP A 229 -5.07 12.16 11.31
CA ASP A 229 -6.29 12.95 11.29
C ASP A 229 -7.53 12.12 10.90
N HIS A 230 -7.35 10.94 10.31
CA HIS A 230 -8.43 10.03 10.02
C HIS A 230 -8.86 9.17 11.22
N ILE A 231 -8.12 9.20 12.33
CA ILE A 231 -8.45 8.47 13.55
C ILE A 231 -9.23 9.40 14.46
N SER A 232 -10.41 8.96 14.92
CA SER A 232 -11.28 9.81 15.70
C SER A 232 -10.67 10.13 17.08
N PRO A 233 -11.02 11.28 17.67
CA PRO A 233 -10.81 11.57 19.09
C PRO A 233 -10.96 10.39 20.05
N GLU A 234 -12.06 9.65 19.94
CA GLU A 234 -12.40 8.53 20.81
C GLU A 234 -11.42 7.37 20.61
N GLN A 235 -11.08 7.06 19.35
CA GLN A 235 -10.09 6.03 19.04
C GLN A 235 -8.69 6.41 19.56
N LYS A 236 -8.31 7.69 19.51
CA LYS A 236 -7.07 8.18 20.10
C LYS A 236 -7.08 8.03 21.62
N ALA A 237 -8.19 8.37 22.29
CA ALA A 237 -8.36 8.16 23.72
C ALA A 237 -8.24 6.66 24.09
N GLU A 238 -8.85 5.76 23.32
CA GLU A 238 -8.69 4.31 23.50
C GLU A 238 -7.24 3.86 23.33
N MET A 239 -6.49 4.45 22.39
CA MET A 239 -5.06 4.16 22.21
C MET A 239 -4.24 4.58 23.44
N VAL A 240 -4.53 5.76 24.02
CA VAL A 240 -3.90 6.25 25.26
C VAL A 240 -4.22 5.32 26.42
N GLU A 241 -5.47 4.92 26.61
CA GLU A 241 -5.85 3.91 27.61
C GLU A 241 -5.14 2.58 27.37
N GLY A 242 -4.98 2.20 26.11
CA GLY A 242 -4.22 1.03 25.69
C GLY A 242 -2.77 1.04 26.17
N MET A 243 -2.14 2.21 26.33
CA MET A 243 -0.77 2.35 26.82
C MET A 243 -0.60 1.95 28.29
N LYS A 244 -1.67 1.73 29.05
CA LYS A 244 -1.62 1.23 30.42
C LYS A 244 -1.40 -0.29 30.48
N ARG A 245 -1.54 -1.01 29.36
CA ARG A 245 -1.42 -2.46 29.30
C ARG A 245 0.03 -2.95 29.38
N PRO A 246 0.29 -4.13 29.98
CA PRO A 246 1.61 -4.74 29.97
C PRO A 246 2.14 -4.94 28.55
N SER A 247 3.42 -4.67 28.34
CA SER A 247 4.13 -4.92 27.07
C SER A 247 4.51 -6.39 26.94
N THR A 248 4.67 -6.87 25.70
CA THR A 248 5.31 -8.15 25.44
C THR A 248 6.78 -8.15 25.89
N THR A 249 7.30 -9.29 26.36
CA THR A 249 8.69 -9.40 26.83
C THR A 249 9.73 -9.29 25.69
N ARG A 250 9.39 -9.78 24.50
CA ARG A 250 10.33 -9.97 23.37
C ARG A 250 10.62 -8.70 22.55
N ASN A 251 9.88 -7.60 22.75
CA ASN A 251 9.94 -6.36 21.96
C ASN A 251 10.14 -6.57 20.44
N PRO A 252 9.26 -7.33 19.78
CA PRO A 252 9.47 -7.63 18.37
C PRO A 252 9.24 -6.36 17.53
N ARG A 253 9.99 -6.22 16.42
CA ARG A 253 9.90 -5.07 15.49
C ARG A 253 8.56 -4.97 14.76
N ARG A 254 7.78 -6.03 14.82
CA ARG A 254 6.43 -6.20 14.27
C ARG A 254 5.68 -7.10 15.24
N PRO A 255 4.34 -7.07 15.30
CA PRO A 255 3.62 -8.04 16.09
C PRO A 255 4.02 -9.46 15.65
N GLU A 256 4.56 -10.23 16.58
CA GLU A 256 4.86 -11.64 16.38
C GLU A 256 3.76 -12.44 17.04
N SER A 257 3.17 -13.38 16.32
CA SER A 257 2.24 -14.32 16.93
C SER A 257 2.40 -15.69 16.30
N LYS A 258 2.33 -16.74 17.14
CA LYS A 258 2.26 -18.14 16.70
C LYS A 258 0.92 -18.44 16.01
N THR A 259 -0.10 -17.63 16.28
CA THR A 259 -1.41 -17.60 15.61
C THR A 259 -1.52 -16.37 14.71
N PRO A 260 -2.34 -16.36 13.64
CA PRO A 260 -2.54 -15.17 12.84
C PRO A 260 -2.96 -13.98 13.72
N ILE A 261 -2.27 -12.84 13.60
CA ILE A 261 -2.69 -11.61 14.26
C ILE A 261 -4.14 -11.35 13.86
N ASN A 262 -5.04 -11.18 14.83
CA ASN A 262 -6.39 -10.75 14.56
C ASN A 262 -6.35 -9.28 14.12
N LEU A 263 -6.51 -9.05 12.82
CA LEU A 263 -6.44 -7.73 12.19
C LEU A 263 -7.75 -6.94 12.32
N ASN A 264 -8.80 -7.55 12.88
CA ASN A 264 -10.06 -6.87 13.19
C ASN A 264 -10.00 -6.17 14.56
N ARG A 265 -8.84 -6.19 15.24
CA ARG A 265 -8.67 -5.53 16.53
C ARG A 265 -8.51 -4.01 16.33
N PRO A 266 -9.03 -3.19 17.27
CA PRO A 266 -8.80 -1.75 17.24
C PRO A 266 -7.30 -1.43 17.41
N LEU A 267 -6.87 -0.25 16.93
CA LEU A 267 -5.48 0.21 17.04
C LEU A 267 -5.00 0.26 18.48
N SER A 268 -5.89 0.58 19.41
CA SER A 268 -5.61 0.54 20.84
C SER A 268 -5.00 -0.79 21.25
N ALA A 269 -5.46 -1.91 20.70
CA ALA A 269 -5.01 -3.27 21.03
C ALA A 269 -3.52 -3.54 20.80
N PHE A 270 -2.84 -2.67 20.06
CA PHE A 270 -1.40 -2.73 19.79
C PHE A 270 -0.59 -1.79 20.70
N CYS A 271 -1.26 -0.91 21.45
CA CYS A 271 -0.65 0.01 22.41
C CYS A 271 -0.35 -0.71 23.75
N SER A 272 0.75 -0.32 24.39
CA SER A 272 1.21 -0.87 25.66
C SER A 272 2.09 0.14 26.42
N VAL A 273 2.47 -0.20 27.65
CA VAL A 273 3.41 0.62 28.47
C VAL A 273 4.75 0.86 27.77
N ARG A 274 5.14 0.00 26.82
CA ARG A 274 6.35 0.21 26.02
C ARG A 274 6.24 1.44 25.14
N LEU A 275 5.07 1.70 24.56
CA LEU A 275 4.87 2.90 23.76
C LEU A 275 5.09 4.17 24.61
N MET A 276 4.54 4.20 25.82
CA MET A 276 4.75 5.31 26.75
C MET A 276 6.23 5.51 27.09
N GLN A 277 6.98 4.43 27.29
CA GLN A 277 8.43 4.49 27.50
C GLN A 277 9.18 5.05 26.28
N VAL A 278 8.80 4.64 25.07
CA VAL A 278 9.38 5.15 23.82
C VAL A 278 9.11 6.65 23.69
N LEU A 279 7.89 7.10 23.90
CA LEU A 279 7.52 8.52 23.82
C LEU A 279 8.29 9.36 24.85
N LYS A 280 8.39 8.90 26.11
CA LYS A 280 9.20 9.58 27.13
C LYS A 280 10.67 9.69 26.72
N SER A 281 11.23 8.61 26.17
CA SER A 281 12.61 8.60 25.68
C SER A 281 12.83 9.63 24.57
N LEU A 282 11.89 9.72 23.62
CA LEU A 282 11.92 10.72 22.54
C LEU A 282 11.81 12.16 23.06
N LEU A 283 11.13 12.38 24.18
CA LEU A 283 10.98 13.69 24.84
C LEU A 283 12.03 13.96 25.93
N GLY A 284 13.16 13.26 25.93
CA GLY A 284 14.23 13.49 26.91
C GLY A 284 13.83 13.18 28.35
N GLY A 285 12.90 12.23 28.54
CA GLY A 285 12.37 11.82 29.84
C GLY A 285 11.13 12.59 30.31
N GLN A 286 10.69 13.62 29.57
CA GLN A 286 9.49 14.39 29.89
C GLN A 286 8.21 13.57 29.65
N GLN A 287 7.16 13.93 30.38
CA GLN A 287 5.83 13.34 30.15
C GLN A 287 5.28 13.82 28.79
N PRO A 288 4.70 12.94 27.98
CA PRO A 288 4.09 13.30 26.70
C PRO A 288 2.74 14.00 26.91
N THR A 289 2.78 15.27 27.33
CA THR A 289 1.58 16.08 27.64
C THR A 289 0.62 16.25 26.47
N PHE A 290 1.09 16.07 25.23
CA PHE A 290 0.23 16.07 24.04
C PHE A 290 -0.81 14.93 24.04
N LEU A 291 -0.62 13.89 24.85
CA LEU A 291 -1.60 12.82 25.04
C LEU A 291 -2.77 13.23 25.95
N GLU A 292 -2.61 14.33 26.68
CA GLU A 292 -3.61 14.87 27.62
C GLU A 292 -4.42 16.02 26.99
N LEU A 293 -4.04 16.47 25.79
CA LEU A 293 -4.77 17.51 25.06
C LEU A 293 -6.16 17.00 24.67
N SER A 294 -7.15 17.88 24.83
CA SER A 294 -8.50 17.58 24.35
C SER A 294 -8.44 17.31 22.85
N PRO A 295 -9.17 16.32 22.32
CA PRO A 295 -9.19 16.05 20.88
C PRO A 295 -9.74 17.19 20.02
N GLU A 296 -10.29 18.24 20.64
CA GLU A 296 -10.93 19.40 20.00
C GLU A 296 -9.97 20.59 19.76
N THR A 297 -8.72 20.53 20.25
CA THR A 297 -7.68 21.55 20.01
C THR A 297 -6.71 21.14 18.91
#